data_AF-T1G3A2-F1
#
_entry.id   AF-T1G3A2-F1
#
_cell.length_a   1.000
_cell.length_b   1.000
_cell.length_c   1.000
_cell.angle_alpha   90.00
_cell.angle_beta   90.00
_cell.angle_gamma   90.00
#
_symmetry.space_group_name_H-M   'P 1'
#
loop_
_entity.id
_entity.type
_entity.pdbx_description
1 polymer ?
#
loop_
_entity_poly.entity_id
_entity_poly.type
_entity_poly.pdbx_seq_one_letter_code
_entity_poly.pdbx_strand_id
1 'polypeptide(L)'
;LLNESEANVLHLTEQAAILKSEIRRLERNQERETSVSNMEYLKNIIYKFLTLKSGDEKIQLVPVIHTMLKFSPEEKQTISRLASGIEPGTSTSNVEGGSTWSAYLPKWPGIV
;
A
#
# COMPACT_ATOMS: atom_id res chain seq x y z
N LEU A 1 15.38 48.25 -28.10
CA LEU A 1 14.13 48.18 -27.32
C LEU A 1 13.29 46.97 -27.71
N LEU A 2 12.80 46.83 -28.94
CA LEU A 2 12.01 45.64 -29.36
C LEU A 2 12.79 44.32 -29.27
N ASN A 3 13.99 44.25 -29.83
CA ASN A 3 14.82 43.03 -29.81
C ASN A 3 15.17 42.55 -28.39
N GLU A 4 15.41 43.51 -27.48
CA GLU A 4 15.67 43.22 -26.06
C GLU A 4 14.41 42.73 -25.34
N SER A 5 13.24 43.27 -25.69
CA SER A 5 11.96 42.77 -25.17
C SER A 5 11.62 41.38 -25.69
N GLU A 6 11.91 41.07 -26.95
CA GLU A 6 11.69 39.73 -27.53
C GLU A 6 12.63 38.69 -26.90
N ALA A 7 13.91 39.03 -26.72
CA ALA A 7 14.86 38.18 -26.02
C ALA A 7 14.44 37.89 -24.57
N ASN A 8 13.94 38.90 -23.86
CA ASN A 8 13.42 38.73 -22.49
C ASN A 8 12.16 37.86 -22.45
N VAL A 9 11.25 38.03 -23.41
CA VAL A 9 10.04 37.18 -23.52
C VAL A 9 10.43 35.73 -23.77
N LEU A 10 11.37 35.47 -24.67
CA LEU A 10 11.87 34.12 -24.93
C LEU A 10 12.45 33.48 -23.68
N HIS A 11 13.31 34.21 -22.97
CA HIS A 11 13.92 33.73 -21.72
C HIS A 11 12.87 33.45 -20.63
N LEU A 12 11.87 34.32 -20.47
CA LEU A 12 10.76 34.11 -19.53
C LEU A 12 9.92 32.88 -19.92
N THR A 13 9.66 32.66 -21.21
CA THR A 13 8.92 31.48 -21.67
C THR A 13 9.69 30.18 -21.43
N GLU A 14 11.01 30.19 -21.61
CA GLU A 14 11.87 29.05 -21.32
C GLU A 14 11.90 28.75 -19.82
N GLN A 15 12.08 29.75 -18.97
CA GLN A 15 12.00 29.59 -17.53
C GLN A 15 10.64 29.06 -17.08
N ALA A 16 9.54 29.56 -17.67
CA ALA A 16 8.20 29.06 -17.38
C ALA A 16 8.02 27.59 -17.80
N ALA A 17 8.63 27.17 -18.91
CA ALA A 17 8.62 25.78 -19.35
C ALA A 17 9.38 24.87 -18.37
N ILE A 18 10.58 25.30 -17.94
CA ILE A 18 11.40 24.59 -16.96
C ILE A 18 10.65 24.46 -15.63
N LEU A 19 10.11 25.56 -15.10
CA LEU A 19 9.37 25.56 -13.84
C LEU A 19 8.15 24.64 -13.89
N LYS A 20 7.39 24.63 -15.00
CA LYS A 20 6.27 23.70 -15.18
C LYS A 20 6.72 22.23 -15.19
N SER A 21 7.85 21.94 -15.83
CA SER A 21 8.40 20.58 -15.84
C SER A 21 8.84 20.13 -14.45
N GLU A 22 9.39 21.05 -13.67
CA GLU A 22 9.86 20.82 -12.32
C GLU A 22 8.71 20.58 -11.34
N ILE A 23 7.63 21.37 -11.45
CA ILE A 23 6.39 21.14 -10.67
C ILE A 23 5.87 19.73 -10.92
N ARG A 24 5.74 19.30 -12.17
CA ARG A 24 5.28 17.93 -12.52
C ARG A 24 6.22 16.84 -12.02
N ARG A 25 7.52 17.13 -11.90
CA ARG A 25 8.51 16.20 -11.34
C ARG A 25 8.33 16.08 -9.84
N LEU A 26 8.15 17.20 -9.15
CA LEU A 26 7.92 17.25 -7.71
C LEU A 26 6.60 16.56 -7.33
N GLU A 27 5.52 16.76 -8.08
CA GLU A 27 4.24 16.08 -7.86
C GLU A 27 4.40 14.55 -7.90
N ARG A 28 5.08 14.00 -8.91
CA ARG A 28 5.35 12.56 -9.00
C ARG A 28 6.25 12.05 -7.88
N ASN A 29 7.22 12.84 -7.44
CA ASN A 29 8.05 12.47 -6.31
C ASN A 29 7.25 12.48 -5.00
N GLN A 30 6.36 13.46 -4.81
CA GLN A 30 5.47 13.52 -3.67
C GLN A 30 4.53 12.31 -3.62
N GLU A 31 3.95 11.91 -4.75
CA GLU A 31 3.13 10.70 -4.86
C GLU A 31 3.91 9.44 -4.46
N ARG A 32 5.18 9.32 -4.89
CA ARG A 32 6.06 8.22 -4.50
C ARG A 32 6.37 8.23 -3.00
N GLU A 33 6.71 9.39 -2.44
CA GLU A 33 6.97 9.53 -1.00
C GLU A 33 5.72 9.20 -0.17
N THR A 34 4.55 9.68 -0.60
CA THR A 34 3.27 9.33 0.03
C THR A 34 3.00 7.82 -0.08
N SER A 35 3.26 7.20 -1.22
CA SER A 35 3.12 5.75 -1.40
C SER A 35 4.07 4.95 -0.48
N VAL A 36 5.32 5.40 -0.35
CA VAL A 36 6.32 4.79 0.55
C VAL A 36 5.89 4.95 2.01
N SER A 37 5.47 6.14 2.42
CA SER A 37 4.98 6.41 3.77
C SER A 37 3.74 5.57 4.12
N ASN A 38 2.80 5.44 3.18
CA ASN A 38 1.62 4.57 3.34
C ASN A 38 2.02 3.10 3.50
N MET A 39 3.04 2.63 2.78
CA MET A 39 3.57 1.27 2.89
C MET A 39 4.24 1.03 4.24
N GLU A 40 5.01 2.00 4.74
CA GLU A 40 5.62 1.91 6.06
C GLU A 40 4.56 1.88 7.18
N TYR A 41 3.53 2.72 7.06
CA TYR A 41 2.40 2.67 7.96
C TYR A 41 1.71 1.30 7.92
N LEU A 42 1.42 0.77 6.72
CA LEU A 42 0.84 -0.56 6.56
C LEU A 42 1.71 -1.64 7.21
N LYS A 43 3.04 -1.60 7.03
CA LYS A 43 3.98 -2.53 7.69
C LYS A 43 3.79 -2.51 9.21
N ASN A 44 3.70 -1.33 9.81
CA ASN A 44 3.54 -1.19 11.25
C ASN A 44 2.18 -1.73 11.72
N ILE A 45 1.10 -1.49 10.96
CA ILE A 45 -0.23 -2.04 11.26
C ILE A 45 -0.24 -3.56 11.15
N ILE A 46 0.36 -4.14 10.11
CA ILE A 46 0.46 -5.60 9.95
C ILE A 46 1.31 -6.20 11.07
N TYR A 47 2.45 -5.59 11.40
CA TYR A 47 3.26 -6.03 12.53
C TYR A 47 2.46 -6.03 13.85
N LYS A 48 1.71 -4.95 14.11
CA LYS A 48 0.84 -4.88 15.30
C LYS A 48 -0.27 -5.93 15.26
N PHE A 49 -0.91 -6.13 14.11
CA PHE A 49 -1.99 -7.11 13.94
C PHE A 49 -1.52 -8.55 14.18
N LEU A 50 -0.30 -8.90 13.76
CA LEU A 50 0.28 -10.24 13.94
C LEU A 50 0.78 -10.49 15.37
N THR A 51 1.24 -9.44 16.07
CA THR A 51 1.80 -9.55 17.42
C THR A 51 0.75 -9.43 18.53
N LEU A 52 -0.40 -8.82 18.24
CA LEU A 52 -1.53 -8.74 19.17
C LEU A 52 -2.20 -10.11 19.35
N LYS A 53 -2.50 -10.45 20.61
CA LYS A 53 -3.40 -11.57 20.94
C LYS A 53 -4.82 -11.24 20.47
N SER A 54 -5.62 -12.26 20.17
CA SER A 54 -7.02 -12.10 19.76
C SER A 54 -7.79 -11.25 20.79
N GLY A 55 -8.56 -10.27 20.33
CA GLY A 55 -9.24 -9.29 21.18
C GLY A 55 -9.59 -7.99 20.46
N ASP A 56 -10.19 -7.06 21.20
CA ASP A 56 -10.78 -5.82 20.66
C ASP A 56 -9.79 -4.95 19.87
N GLU A 57 -8.53 -4.87 20.32
CA GLU A 57 -7.50 -4.11 19.62
C GLU A 57 -7.20 -4.68 18.23
N LYS A 58 -7.25 -6.01 18.07
CA LYS A 58 -7.02 -6.67 16.78
C LYS A 58 -8.19 -6.42 15.83
N ILE A 59 -9.42 -6.41 16.35
CA ILE A 59 -10.63 -6.08 15.59
C ILE A 59 -10.60 -4.62 15.11
N GLN A 60 -10.11 -3.69 15.93
CA GLN A 60 -9.99 -2.27 15.58
C GLN A 60 -9.00 -2.02 14.43
N LEU A 61 -8.03 -2.91 14.19
CA LEU A 61 -7.09 -2.79 13.08
C LEU A 61 -7.69 -3.27 11.74
N VAL A 62 -8.73 -4.10 11.75
CA VAL A 62 -9.33 -4.68 10.53
C VAL A 62 -9.82 -3.62 9.54
N PRO A 63 -10.53 -2.54 9.94
CA PRO A 63 -10.94 -1.49 9.02
C PRO A 63 -9.75 -0.73 8.41
N VAL A 64 -8.67 -0.54 9.18
CA VAL A 64 -7.45 0.13 8.71
C VAL A 64 -6.78 -0.70 7.63
N ILE A 65 -6.59 -2.00 7.89
CA ILE A 65 -6.01 -2.94 6.92
C ILE A 65 -6.88 -3.01 5.66
N HIS A 66 -8.22 -3.15 5.81
CA HIS A 66 -9.15 -3.14 4.67
C HIS A 66 -9.05 -1.86 3.83
N THR A 67 -8.91 -0.69 4.46
CA THR A 67 -8.84 0.59 3.75
C THR A 67 -7.52 0.76 2.99
N MET A 68 -6.41 0.30 3.57
CA MET A 68 -5.07 0.35 2.99
C MET A 68 -4.87 -0.68 1.88
N LEU A 69 -5.39 -1.91 2.06
CA LEU A 69 -5.23 -3.02 1.11
C LEU A 69 -6.42 -3.22 0.16
N LYS A 70 -7.48 -2.42 0.32
CA LYS A 70 -8.70 -2.45 -0.53
C LYS A 70 -9.33 -3.84 -0.62
N PHE A 71 -9.43 -4.53 0.51
CA PHE A 71 -10.08 -5.85 0.58
C PHE A 71 -11.54 -5.80 0.17
N SER A 72 -12.04 -6.90 -0.35
CA SER A 72 -13.48 -7.14 -0.55
C SER A 72 -14.24 -7.21 0.79
N PRO A 73 -15.57 -7.03 0.77
CA PRO A 73 -16.41 -7.21 1.95
C PRO A 73 -16.30 -8.62 2.54
N GLU A 74 -16.15 -9.66 1.72
CA GLU A 74 -15.99 -11.05 2.17
C GLU A 74 -14.67 -11.25 2.93
N GLU A 75 -13.55 -10.77 2.37
CA GLU A 75 -12.23 -10.85 3.01
C GLU A 75 -12.21 -10.11 4.36
N LYS A 76 -12.83 -8.93 4.42
CA LYS A 76 -12.97 -8.16 5.67
C LYS A 76 -13.70 -8.96 6.75
N GLN A 77 -14.78 -9.67 6.40
CA GLN A 77 -15.54 -10.48 7.35
C GLN A 77 -14.71 -11.66 7.88
N THR A 78 -13.97 -12.34 7.01
CA THR A 78 -13.08 -13.44 7.40
C THR A 78 -12.00 -12.98 8.37
N ILE A 79 -11.34 -11.85 8.08
CA ILE A 79 -10.31 -11.28 8.95
C ILE A 79 -10.91 -10.82 10.29
N SER A 80 -12.12 -10.25 10.29
CA SER A 80 -12.83 -9.86 11.51
C SER A 80 -13.13 -11.06 12.41
N ARG A 81 -13.63 -12.17 11.85
CA ARG A 81 -13.89 -13.42 12.61
C ARG A 81 -12.62 -13.97 13.26
N LEU A 82 -11.53 -14.00 12.50
CA LEU A 82 -10.22 -14.44 13.00
C LEU A 82 -9.68 -13.49 14.08
N ALA A 83 -9.85 -12.18 13.92
CA ALA A 83 -9.44 -11.18 14.90
C ALA A 83 -10.19 -11.32 16.24
N SER A 84 -11.47 -11.67 16.20
CA SER A 84 -12.31 -11.97 17.37
C SER A 84 -12.01 -13.31 18.04
N GLY A 85 -11.07 -14.11 17.51
CA GLY A 85 -10.74 -15.44 18.03
C GLY A 85 -11.76 -16.53 17.68
N ILE A 86 -12.67 -16.26 16.72
CA ILE A 86 -13.56 -17.27 16.17
C ILE A 86 -12.79 -17.96 15.03
N GLU A 87 -12.04 -19.00 15.40
CA GLU A 87 -11.45 -19.94 14.43
C GLU A 87 -12.57 -20.52 13.56
N PRO A 88 -12.55 -20.33 12.23
CA PRO A 88 -13.52 -20.96 11.36
C PRO A 88 -13.22 -22.47 11.29
N GLY A 89 -13.82 -23.24 12.19
CA GLY A 89 -14.01 -24.69 12.04
C GLY A 89 -12.86 -25.57 12.52
N THR A 90 -12.74 -25.77 13.84
CA THR A 90 -12.14 -26.99 14.40
C THR A 90 -13.14 -28.15 14.26
N SER A 91 -13.36 -28.61 13.03
CA SER A 91 -14.19 -29.79 12.73
C SER A 91 -13.81 -30.39 11.38
N THR A 92 -12.58 -30.87 11.19
CA THR A 92 -12.34 -32.03 10.32
C THR A 92 -10.95 -32.61 10.56
N SER A 93 -10.94 -33.78 11.18
CA SER A 93 -9.97 -34.83 10.91
C SER A 93 -9.92 -35.13 9.41
N ASN A 94 -8.88 -34.68 8.72
CA ASN A 94 -8.12 -35.48 7.77
C ASN A 94 -7.01 -34.63 7.17
N VAL A 95 -5.79 -35.15 7.31
CA VAL A 95 -4.63 -34.76 6.50
C VAL A 95 -4.96 -35.11 5.06
N GLU A 96 -5.05 -34.12 4.17
CA GLU A 96 -4.70 -34.20 2.73
C GLU A 96 -5.07 -32.87 2.06
N GLY A 97 -4.08 -32.13 1.55
CA GLY A 97 -4.31 -31.00 0.64
C GLY A 97 -4.23 -29.59 1.24
N GLY A 98 -3.41 -29.36 2.27
CA GLY A 98 -3.14 -28.01 2.75
C GLY A 98 -2.52 -27.15 1.65
N SER A 99 -3.31 -26.23 1.08
CA SER A 99 -2.89 -25.18 0.15
C SER A 99 -1.64 -24.50 0.67
N THR A 100 -0.52 -24.99 0.17
CA THR A 100 0.80 -24.64 0.63
C THR A 100 1.06 -23.25 0.09
N TRP A 101 1.47 -22.31 0.95
CA TRP A 101 1.87 -20.93 0.60
C TRP A 101 2.79 -20.83 -0.63
N SER A 102 3.47 -21.92 -1.00
CA SER A 102 4.22 -22.09 -2.25
C SER A 102 3.39 -21.94 -3.54
N ALA A 103 2.07 -22.15 -3.51
CA ALA A 103 1.18 -21.93 -4.66
C ALA A 103 0.98 -20.45 -4.98
N TYR A 104 1.15 -19.57 -3.98
CA TYR A 104 0.98 -18.11 -4.12
C TYR A 104 2.30 -17.38 -4.41
N LEU A 105 3.42 -18.09 -4.46
CA LEU A 105 4.72 -17.54 -4.84
C LEU A 105 5.01 -17.91 -6.31
N PRO A 106 4.54 -17.14 -7.31
CA PRO A 106 5.08 -17.27 -8.65
C PRO A 106 6.56 -16.88 -8.58
N LYS A 107 7.42 -17.90 -8.59
CA LYS A 107 8.88 -17.89 -8.78
C LYS A 107 9.47 -16.47 -8.91
N TRP A 108 9.68 -15.81 -7.77
CA TRP A 108 10.38 -14.53 -7.75
C TRP A 108 11.83 -14.79 -8.19
N PRO A 109 12.35 -14.14 -9.24
CA PRO A 109 13.69 -14.38 -9.72
C PRO A 109 14.65 -13.66 -8.76
N GLY A 110 15.12 -14.36 -7.73
CA GLY A 110 16.03 -13.76 -6.75
C GLY A 110 16.19 -14.49 -5.43
N ILE A 111 15.45 -15.58 -5.18
CA ILE A 111 15.74 -16.52 -4.09
C ILE A 111 16.41 -17.75 -4.69
N VAL A 112 17.74 -17.69 -4.80
CA VAL A 112 18.66 -18.84 -4.82
C VAL A 112 19.92 -18.40 -4.09
#